data_AF-A0A969YL04-F1
#
_entry.id   AF-A0A969YL04-F1
#
_cell.length_a   1.000
_cell.length_b   1.000
_cell.length_c   1.000
_cell.angle_alpha   90.00
_cell.angle_beta   90.00
_cell.angle_gamma   90.00
#
_symmetry.space_group_name_H-M   'P 1'
#
loop_
_entity.id
_entity.type
_entity.pdbx_description
1 polymer ?
#
loop_
_entity_poly.entity_id
_entity_poly.type
_entity_poly.pdbx_seq_one_letter_code
_entity_poly.pdbx_strand_id
1 'polypeptide(L)'
;MSAQTCSGFDDYSGVTQSIYHTSVNLQESVCHAAVFQYRYDLYQRKPYPTLSASALIRDLETKKNLLASGRVGIYLGVFPTYQNHQWIYSVLDIDGEGKSPVSAIERAQELYAELRRRNLSQHAKWMLSGTGLRCVFPFLIPIELRGGFIRYLEILKDFGVDVGPFCGVDPPPIRLFCYRGHRKQRRLDDKFLDRHSALIDTETLLSIQNEADYDHFTHGRPDPDQYLSWFREILPTTAYVVGDEAAPPEIRIFLDDLADLQIQHEISANIFEDFHFPTIRSKHRLNIGFLFDHLKAIGIEASEREGFFILSICPVCGRRKKAYLLPNGLLRCFRSSCAAFRGNGGLPASEWA
;
A
#
# COMPACT_ATOMS: atom_id res chain seq x y z
N MET A 1 -60.87 -16.92 -16.34
CA MET A 1 -59.42 -16.91 -16.62
C MET A 1 -58.87 -15.57 -16.16
N SER A 2 -58.50 -15.50 -14.88
CA SER A 2 -57.93 -14.30 -14.25
C SER A 2 -56.49 -14.63 -13.87
N ALA A 3 -55.54 -13.89 -14.43
CA ALA A 3 -54.13 -14.05 -14.15
C ALA A 3 -53.80 -13.52 -12.75
N GLN A 4 -53.22 -14.38 -11.92
CA GLN A 4 -52.71 -14.07 -10.60
C GLN A 4 -51.25 -13.63 -10.77
N THR A 5 -50.99 -12.34 -10.60
CA THR A 5 -49.64 -11.77 -10.57
C THR A 5 -49.07 -11.91 -9.17
N CYS A 6 -48.04 -12.73 -9.01
CA CYS A 6 -47.22 -12.77 -7.81
C CYS A 6 -46.27 -11.57 -7.79
N SER A 7 -46.60 -10.55 -6.99
CA SER A 7 -45.67 -9.50 -6.55
C SER A 7 -45.25 -9.83 -5.12
N GLY A 8 -43.99 -10.23 -4.94
CA GLY A 8 -43.42 -10.57 -3.64
C GLY A 8 -41.91 -10.45 -3.71
N PHE A 9 -41.43 -9.22 -3.72
CA PHE A 9 -40.04 -8.86 -3.42
C PHE A 9 -40.10 -7.57 -2.59
N ASP A 10 -40.43 -7.74 -1.31
CA ASP A 10 -40.33 -6.68 -0.32
C ASP A 10 -38.97 -6.78 0.39
N ASP A 11 -38.33 -5.62 0.46
CA ASP A 11 -37.40 -5.13 1.48
C ASP A 11 -36.17 -5.97 1.89
N TYR A 12 -35.04 -5.66 1.24
CA TYR A 12 -33.68 -5.82 1.77
C TYR A 12 -33.08 -4.47 2.19
N SER A 13 -33.87 -3.59 2.81
CA SER A 13 -33.45 -2.25 3.28
C SER A 13 -32.93 -2.23 4.73
N GLY A 14 -32.83 -3.38 5.41
CA GLY A 14 -32.70 -3.45 6.87
C GLY A 14 -31.31 -3.64 7.50
N VAL A 15 -30.19 -3.59 6.78
CA VAL A 15 -28.88 -4.02 7.35
C VAL A 15 -27.85 -2.91 7.60
N THR A 16 -28.06 -1.65 7.18
CA THR A 16 -27.01 -0.61 7.27
C THR A 16 -27.27 0.59 8.19
N GLN A 17 -28.40 0.67 8.91
CA GLN A 17 -28.80 1.94 9.57
C GLN A 17 -28.63 2.05 11.10
N SER A 18 -27.78 1.25 11.77
CA SER A 18 -27.76 1.24 13.25
C SER A 18 -26.43 1.59 13.95
N ILE A 19 -25.49 2.33 13.35
CA ILE A 19 -24.21 2.65 14.04
C ILE A 19 -23.90 4.16 14.20
N TYR A 20 -24.54 5.08 13.48
CA TYR A 20 -24.06 6.46 13.42
C TYR A 20 -25.03 7.51 13.98
N HIS A 21 -25.39 7.42 15.26
CA HIS A 21 -26.02 8.56 15.94
C HIS A 21 -25.53 8.75 17.37
N THR A 22 -24.35 9.34 17.50
CA THR A 22 -24.00 10.11 18.70
C THR A 22 -23.09 11.27 18.28
N SER A 23 -23.70 12.40 17.92
CA SER A 23 -22.98 13.64 17.65
C SER A 23 -22.50 14.25 18.96
N VAL A 24 -21.26 13.93 19.33
CA VAL A 24 -20.55 14.60 20.41
C VAL A 24 -19.77 15.77 19.81
N ASN A 25 -19.81 16.94 20.44
CA ASN A 25 -18.93 18.07 20.12
C ASN A 25 -17.46 17.62 20.31
N LEU A 26 -16.78 17.25 19.21
CA LEU A 26 -15.57 16.40 19.21
C LEU A 26 -14.27 17.12 18.84
N GLN A 27 -14.31 18.39 18.42
CA GLN A 27 -13.21 19.01 17.67
C GLN A 27 -11.91 19.27 18.46
N GLU A 28 -11.93 19.44 19.79
CA GLU A 28 -10.68 19.61 20.58
C GLU A 28 -10.12 18.30 21.16
N SER A 29 -10.86 17.18 21.06
CA SER A 29 -10.51 15.95 21.80
C SER A 29 -9.71 14.92 21.00
N VAL A 30 -9.79 14.92 19.66
CA VAL A 30 -9.17 13.87 18.82
C VAL A 30 -7.64 13.97 18.85
N CYS A 31 -7.09 15.18 18.67
CA CYS A 31 -5.65 15.42 18.60
C CYS A 31 -4.86 14.98 19.83
N HIS A 32 -5.53 14.84 20.98
CA HIS A 32 -4.90 14.44 22.22
C HIS A 32 -5.13 12.97 22.58
N ALA A 33 -6.24 12.39 22.14
CA ALA A 33 -6.70 11.08 22.60
C ALA A 33 -6.49 9.95 21.58
N ALA A 34 -6.30 10.24 20.29
CA ALA A 34 -6.01 9.20 19.30
C ALA A 34 -4.71 8.45 19.67
N VAL A 35 -4.80 7.12 19.71
CA VAL A 35 -3.71 6.20 20.08
C VAL A 35 -3.10 5.62 18.82
N PHE A 36 -1.81 5.86 18.63
CA PHE A 36 -1.06 5.40 17.47
C PHE A 36 -0.09 4.30 17.87
N GLN A 37 0.03 3.27 17.03
CA GLN A 37 1.28 2.51 16.96
C GLN A 37 2.39 3.44 16.49
N TYR A 38 3.60 3.30 17.03
CA TYR A 38 4.72 4.15 16.64
C TYR A 38 6.06 3.43 16.73
N ARG A 39 7.09 4.03 16.13
CA ARG A 39 8.50 3.65 16.34
C ARG A 39 9.41 4.85 16.17
N TYR A 40 10.61 4.75 16.73
CA TYR A 40 11.63 5.81 16.65
C TYR A 40 12.83 5.47 15.76
N ASP A 41 12.88 4.22 15.29
CA ASP A 41 14.01 3.66 14.57
C ASP A 41 13.48 2.89 13.35
N LEU A 42 14.10 3.12 12.19
CA LEU A 42 13.74 2.45 10.94
C LEU A 42 13.78 0.93 11.06
N TYR A 43 14.69 0.42 11.90
CA TYR A 43 14.97 -1.01 12.07
C TYR A 43 14.25 -1.64 13.26
N GLN A 44 13.42 -0.87 13.98
CA GLN A 44 12.61 -1.42 15.06
C GLN A 44 11.69 -2.53 14.52
N ARG A 45 11.70 -3.68 15.19
CA ARG A 45 10.86 -4.83 14.87
C ARG A 45 9.56 -4.80 15.68
N LYS A 46 8.57 -5.53 15.19
CA LYS A 46 7.30 -5.77 15.91
C LYS A 46 7.54 -6.52 17.25
N PRO A 47 6.63 -6.38 18.23
CA PRO A 47 5.45 -5.51 18.23
C PRO A 47 5.83 -4.02 18.35
N TYR A 48 5.08 -3.15 17.68
CA TYR A 48 5.27 -1.71 17.81
C TYR A 48 4.53 -1.20 19.05
N PRO A 49 5.15 -0.33 19.88
CA PRO A 49 4.50 0.28 21.01
C PRO A 49 3.36 1.19 20.56
N THR A 50 2.42 1.45 21.48
CA THR A 50 1.30 2.36 21.27
C THR A 50 1.31 3.48 22.31
N LEU A 51 0.97 4.69 21.90
CA LEU A 51 0.79 5.85 22.79
C LEU A 51 -0.29 6.77 22.23
N SER A 52 -0.98 7.50 23.10
CA SER A 52 -1.83 8.61 22.64
C SER A 52 -0.97 9.70 22.00
N ALA A 53 -1.55 10.46 21.09
CA ALA A 53 -0.90 11.59 20.45
C ALA A 53 -0.32 12.60 21.46
N SER A 54 -1.07 12.91 22.53
CA SER A 54 -0.57 13.77 23.61
C SER A 54 0.61 13.16 24.38
N ALA A 55 0.59 11.85 24.64
CA ALA A 55 1.71 11.16 25.27
C ALA A 55 2.94 11.09 24.36
N LEU A 56 2.75 10.89 23.06
CA LEU A 56 3.83 10.94 22.06
C LEU A 56 4.50 12.30 22.01
N ILE A 57 3.73 13.39 22.00
CA ILE A 57 4.28 14.75 22.01
C ILE A 57 5.15 14.96 23.26
N ARG A 58 4.64 14.65 24.46
CA ARG A 58 5.42 14.75 25.71
C ARG A 58 6.67 13.89 25.67
N ASP A 59 6.57 12.66 25.16
CA ASP A 59 7.71 11.77 25.04
C ASP A 59 8.79 12.32 24.09
N LEU A 60 8.38 12.91 22.97
CA LEU A 60 9.28 13.55 22.00
C LEU A 60 9.90 14.85 22.53
N GLU A 61 9.21 15.61 23.37
CA GLU A 61 9.76 16.78 24.06
C GLU A 61 10.96 16.41 24.94
N THR A 62 10.94 15.24 25.59
CA THR A 62 12.10 14.72 26.34
C THR A 62 13.25 14.24 25.43
N LYS A 63 13.00 14.11 24.13
CA LYS A 63 13.92 13.53 23.12
C LYS A 63 14.37 14.54 22.06
N LYS A 64 14.19 15.85 22.26
CA LYS A 64 14.60 16.91 21.31
C LYS A 64 16.03 16.74 20.78
N ASN A 65 17.00 16.50 21.67
CA ASN A 65 18.40 16.30 21.26
C ASN A 65 18.58 15.07 20.35
N LEU A 66 17.76 14.02 20.53
CA LEU A 66 17.80 12.81 19.71
C LEU A 66 17.10 13.00 18.37
N LEU A 67 16.06 13.85 18.30
CA LEU A 67 15.43 14.28 17.05
C LEU A 67 16.44 15.07 16.21
N ALA A 68 17.06 16.10 16.80
CA ALA A 68 18.07 16.93 16.16
C ALA A 68 19.26 16.11 15.64
N SER A 69 19.69 15.09 16.39
CA SER A 69 20.79 14.21 15.98
C SER A 69 20.36 13.10 15.02
N GLY A 70 19.06 12.92 14.74
CA GLY A 70 18.54 11.79 13.98
C GLY A 70 18.67 10.44 14.68
N ARG A 71 18.93 10.40 15.99
CA ARG A 71 18.87 9.13 16.74
C ARG A 71 17.43 8.63 16.87
N VAL A 72 16.47 9.55 16.83
CA VAL A 72 15.03 9.32 16.81
C VAL A 72 14.47 9.92 15.52
N GLY A 73 13.66 9.16 14.79
CA GLY A 73 12.71 9.66 13.81
C GLY A 73 11.29 9.45 14.33
N ILE A 74 10.28 10.07 13.72
CA ILE A 74 8.88 9.94 14.09
C ILE A 74 8.20 9.07 13.04
N TYR A 75 7.71 7.91 13.45
CA TYR A 75 6.96 7.00 12.59
C TYR A 75 5.64 6.65 13.25
N LEU A 76 4.51 6.77 12.53
CA LEU A 76 3.17 6.47 13.04
C LEU A 76 2.47 5.38 12.22
N GLY A 77 1.73 4.52 12.89
CA GLY A 77 0.81 3.58 12.24
C GLY A 77 -0.33 4.34 11.56
N VAL A 78 -0.79 3.79 10.44
CA VAL A 78 -1.89 4.41 9.65
C VAL A 78 -3.29 4.06 10.18
N PHE A 79 -3.38 3.17 11.18
CA PHE A 79 -4.65 2.75 11.77
C PHE A 79 -4.73 3.06 13.28
N PRO A 80 -4.85 4.35 13.68
CA PRO A 80 -4.98 4.71 15.09
C PRO A 80 -6.31 4.22 15.69
N THR A 81 -6.34 4.12 17.01
CA THR A 81 -7.56 3.90 17.79
C THR A 81 -8.00 5.19 18.46
N TYR A 82 -9.27 5.56 18.31
CA TYR A 82 -9.87 6.71 18.97
C TYR A 82 -11.29 6.34 19.45
N GLN A 83 -11.59 6.64 20.72
CA GLN A 83 -12.84 6.23 21.38
C GLN A 83 -13.17 4.73 21.20
N ASN A 84 -12.17 3.87 21.37
CA ASN A 84 -12.28 2.41 21.19
C ASN A 84 -12.63 1.93 19.77
N HIS A 85 -12.61 2.81 18.77
CA HIS A 85 -12.79 2.48 17.37
C HIS A 85 -11.47 2.63 16.62
N GLN A 86 -11.22 1.77 15.63
CA GLN A 86 -10.10 1.93 14.73
C GLN A 86 -10.48 2.91 13.61
N TRP A 87 -9.52 3.72 13.19
CA TRP A 87 -9.69 4.72 12.14
C TRP A 87 -8.56 4.61 11.12
N ILE A 88 -8.69 5.33 10.01
CA ILE A 88 -7.64 5.51 9.01
C ILE A 88 -7.07 6.91 9.19
N TYR A 89 -5.76 6.99 9.38
CA TYR A 89 -5.02 8.24 9.32
C TYR A 89 -4.62 8.52 7.87
N SER A 90 -5.23 9.55 7.28
CA SER A 90 -5.13 9.84 5.85
C SER A 90 -3.79 10.49 5.50
N VAL A 91 -2.83 9.65 5.12
CA VAL A 91 -1.51 10.06 4.66
C VAL A 91 -1.22 9.41 3.31
N LEU A 92 -1.01 10.23 2.28
CA LEU A 92 -0.63 9.77 0.96
C LEU A 92 0.90 9.76 0.86
N ASP A 93 1.50 8.60 0.59
CA ASP A 93 2.95 8.48 0.34
C ASP A 93 3.21 8.65 -1.15
N ILE A 94 4.03 9.63 -1.54
CA ILE A 94 4.23 10.02 -2.94
C ILE A 94 5.68 9.72 -3.32
N ASP A 95 5.84 8.80 -4.27
CA ASP A 95 7.14 8.39 -4.78
C ASP A 95 7.41 8.94 -6.18
N GLY A 96 8.63 9.41 -6.40
CA GLY A 96 9.11 9.84 -7.71
C GLY A 96 9.69 8.69 -8.52
N GLU A 97 9.70 8.84 -9.84
CA GLU A 97 10.33 7.88 -10.73
C GLU A 97 11.83 7.76 -10.42
N GLY A 98 12.33 6.52 -10.40
CA GLY A 98 13.73 6.24 -10.11
C GLY A 98 14.22 6.71 -8.73
N LYS A 99 13.31 7.00 -7.77
CA LYS A 99 13.61 7.61 -6.46
C LYS A 99 14.21 9.02 -6.57
N SER A 100 13.82 9.77 -7.60
CA SER A 100 14.19 11.17 -7.78
C SER A 100 13.28 12.09 -6.95
N PRO A 101 13.84 12.93 -6.05
CA PRO A 101 13.05 13.93 -5.33
C PRO A 101 12.32 14.89 -6.29
N VAL A 102 12.96 15.29 -7.39
CA VAL A 102 12.36 16.20 -8.39
C VAL A 102 11.13 15.57 -9.03
N SER A 103 11.23 14.30 -9.45
CA SER A 103 10.07 13.59 -10.00
C SER A 103 8.95 13.45 -8.97
N ALA A 104 9.28 13.25 -7.69
CA ALA A 104 8.28 13.20 -6.63
C ALA A 104 7.58 14.55 -6.44
N ILE A 105 8.31 15.67 -6.56
CA ILE A 105 7.74 17.03 -6.50
C ILE A 105 6.77 17.25 -7.66
N GLU A 106 7.16 16.91 -8.89
CA GLU A 106 6.30 17.05 -10.08
C GLU A 106 4.99 16.28 -9.89
N ARG A 107 5.08 15.01 -9.45
CA ARG A 107 3.93 14.17 -9.12
C ARG A 107 3.07 14.76 -8.01
N ALA A 108 3.68 15.36 -6.98
CA ALA A 108 2.96 16.03 -5.91
C ALA A 108 2.26 17.32 -6.37
N GLN A 109 2.84 18.08 -7.30
CA GLN A 109 2.21 19.25 -7.90
C GLN A 109 1.01 18.86 -8.79
N GLU A 110 1.11 17.76 -9.54
CA GLU A 110 0.00 17.18 -10.29
C GLU A 110 -1.11 16.68 -9.35
N LEU A 111 -0.73 15.99 -8.26
CA LEU A 111 -1.67 15.56 -7.22
C LEU A 111 -2.36 16.76 -6.57
N TYR A 112 -1.65 17.84 -6.27
CA TYR A 112 -2.24 19.06 -5.74
C TYR A 112 -3.31 19.61 -6.69
N ALA A 113 -3.06 19.63 -8.00
CA ALA A 113 -4.06 20.05 -8.98
C ALA A 113 -5.30 19.15 -8.96
N GLU A 114 -5.14 17.83 -8.79
CA GLU A 114 -6.25 16.89 -8.65
C GLU A 114 -7.03 17.10 -7.33
N LEU A 115 -6.33 17.25 -6.20
CA LEU A 115 -6.95 17.56 -4.91
C LEU A 115 -7.72 18.88 -4.96
N ARG A 116 -7.21 19.87 -5.70
CA ARG A 116 -7.91 21.15 -5.90
C ARG A 116 -9.19 20.98 -6.71
N ARG A 117 -9.20 20.16 -7.77
CA ARG A 117 -10.43 19.84 -8.52
C ARG A 117 -11.50 19.20 -7.63
N ARG A 118 -11.08 18.45 -6.64
CA ARG A 118 -11.94 17.80 -5.64
C ARG A 118 -12.25 18.67 -4.42
N ASN A 119 -11.76 19.92 -4.38
CA ASN A 119 -11.86 20.81 -3.21
C ASN A 119 -11.30 20.20 -1.92
N LEU A 120 -10.24 19.38 -2.01
CA LEU A 120 -9.55 18.81 -0.84
C LEU A 120 -8.22 19.50 -0.53
N SER A 121 -7.70 20.31 -1.46
CA SER A 121 -6.35 20.86 -1.36
C SER A 121 -6.14 21.82 -0.18
N GLN A 122 -7.20 22.44 0.34
CA GLN A 122 -7.14 23.33 1.52
C GLN A 122 -6.91 22.57 2.84
N HIS A 123 -7.19 21.27 2.86
CA HIS A 123 -6.95 20.40 4.02
C HIS A 123 -5.61 19.67 3.93
N ALA A 124 -4.94 19.73 2.78
CA ALA A 124 -3.69 19.05 2.53
C ALA A 124 -2.50 19.76 3.19
N LYS A 125 -1.65 18.98 3.86
CA LYS A 125 -0.36 19.41 4.38
C LYS A 125 0.74 18.64 3.66
N TRP A 126 1.76 19.34 3.19
CA TRP A 126 2.80 18.76 2.34
C TRP A 126 4.10 18.60 3.11
N MET A 127 4.68 17.40 3.03
CA MET A 127 5.91 17.09 3.74
C MET A 127 6.94 16.48 2.80
N LEU A 128 8.11 17.12 2.71
CA LEU A 128 9.28 16.61 2.02
C LEU A 128 9.93 15.50 2.85
N SER A 129 10.33 14.37 2.24
CA SER A 129 10.82 13.20 2.99
C SER A 129 11.96 12.40 2.34
N GLY A 130 13.05 13.08 1.99
CA GLY A 130 14.24 12.48 1.38
C GLY A 130 14.10 12.30 -0.13
N THR A 131 13.47 11.22 -0.60
CA THR A 131 13.29 10.96 -2.05
C THR A 131 11.84 11.08 -2.52
N GLY A 132 10.91 11.19 -1.58
CA GLY A 132 9.49 11.27 -1.83
C GLY A 132 8.87 12.36 -0.98
N LEU A 133 7.56 12.53 -1.14
CA LEU A 133 6.75 13.49 -0.39
C LEU A 133 5.62 12.75 0.31
N ARG A 134 4.99 13.43 1.26
CA ARG A 134 3.71 12.99 1.82
C ARG A 134 2.71 14.12 1.76
N CYS A 135 1.48 13.78 1.41
CA CYS A 135 0.32 14.64 1.61
C CYS A 135 -0.45 14.11 2.82
N VAL A 136 -0.57 14.91 3.87
CA VAL A 136 -1.24 14.53 5.11
C VAL A 136 -2.52 15.34 5.24
N PHE A 137 -3.60 14.65 5.58
CA PHE A 137 -4.85 15.29 5.98
C PHE A 137 -5.01 15.17 7.49
N PRO A 138 -5.17 16.28 8.23
CA PRO A 138 -5.25 16.27 9.70
C PRO A 138 -6.64 15.85 10.21
N PHE A 139 -7.24 14.82 9.62
CA PHE A 139 -8.49 14.21 10.07
C PHE A 139 -8.46 12.69 9.91
N LEU A 140 -9.32 12.01 10.67
CA LEU A 140 -9.50 10.57 10.62
C LEU A 140 -10.70 10.18 9.73
N ILE A 141 -10.54 9.06 9.02
CA ILE A 141 -11.58 8.43 8.19
C ILE A 141 -12.02 7.12 8.87
N PRO A 142 -13.31 6.74 8.83
CA PRO A 142 -13.78 5.49 9.44
C PRO A 142 -13.11 4.27 8.80
N ILE A 143 -12.80 3.25 9.62
CA ILE A 143 -12.12 2.04 9.13
C ILE A 143 -12.99 1.21 8.19
N GLU A 144 -14.31 1.37 8.27
CA GLU A 144 -15.31 0.76 7.42
C GLU A 144 -15.16 1.19 5.95
N LEU A 145 -14.54 2.35 5.70
CA LEU A 145 -14.27 2.87 4.36
C LEU A 145 -12.89 2.45 3.82
N ARG A 146 -12.20 1.51 4.47
CA ARG A 146 -10.83 1.13 4.11
C ARG A 146 -10.69 0.65 2.66
N GLY A 147 -11.60 -0.19 2.18
CA GLY A 147 -11.59 -0.68 0.81
C GLY A 147 -11.79 0.46 -0.20
N GLY A 148 -12.73 1.36 0.08
CA GLY A 148 -12.97 2.58 -0.70
C GLY A 148 -11.77 3.52 -0.71
N PHE A 149 -11.13 3.72 0.45
CA PHE A 149 -9.90 4.50 0.56
C PHE A 149 -8.75 3.87 -0.23
N ILE A 150 -8.57 2.56 -0.17
CA ILE A 150 -7.57 1.84 -0.99
C ILE A 150 -7.84 2.05 -2.49
N ARG A 151 -9.10 1.91 -2.94
CA ARG A 151 -9.48 2.19 -4.34
C ARG A 151 -9.21 3.64 -4.73
N TYR A 152 -9.46 4.58 -3.83
CA TYR A 152 -9.12 5.98 -4.04
C TYR A 152 -7.61 6.18 -4.23
N LEU A 153 -6.77 5.54 -3.41
CA LEU A 153 -5.32 5.58 -3.60
C LEU A 153 -4.89 4.93 -4.93
N GLU A 154 -5.55 3.85 -5.36
CA GLU A 154 -5.29 3.22 -6.67
C GLU A 154 -5.60 4.17 -7.84
N ILE A 155 -6.68 4.95 -7.75
CA ILE A 155 -7.00 6.00 -8.73
C ILE A 155 -5.91 7.08 -8.75
N LEU A 156 -5.36 7.41 -7.59
CA LEU A 156 -4.29 8.41 -7.46
C LEU A 156 -2.89 7.89 -7.81
N LYS A 157 -2.75 6.61 -8.17
CA LYS A 157 -1.45 6.00 -8.48
C LYS A 157 -0.73 6.67 -9.63
N ASP A 158 -1.48 7.20 -10.61
CA ASP A 158 -0.93 7.98 -11.72
C ASP A 158 -0.27 9.29 -11.25
N PHE A 159 -0.52 9.73 -10.02
CA PHE A 159 0.18 10.86 -9.38
C PHE A 159 1.26 10.39 -8.39
N GLY A 160 1.77 9.16 -8.54
CA GLY A 160 2.86 8.61 -7.72
C GLY A 160 2.46 8.19 -6.31
N VAL A 161 1.17 8.12 -5.99
CA VAL A 161 0.68 7.70 -4.67
C VAL A 161 0.84 6.19 -4.47
N ASP A 162 1.55 5.79 -3.42
CA ASP A 162 1.71 4.39 -3.02
C ASP A 162 0.58 3.93 -2.07
N VAL A 163 -0.02 2.79 -2.42
CA VAL A 163 -1.07 2.12 -1.63
C VAL A 163 -0.44 1.24 -0.54
N GLY A 164 0.82 0.84 -0.71
CA GLY A 164 1.56 -0.07 0.16
C GLY A 164 1.40 0.16 1.66
N PRO A 165 1.45 1.40 2.18
CA PRO A 165 1.26 1.69 3.60
C PRO A 165 -0.07 1.22 4.21
N PHE A 166 -1.12 1.06 3.40
CA PHE A 166 -2.47 0.67 3.84
C PHE A 166 -2.79 -0.80 3.54
N CYS A 167 -1.88 -1.51 2.86
CA CYS A 167 -2.02 -2.92 2.54
C CYS A 167 -1.57 -3.82 3.70
N GLY A 168 -2.32 -4.90 3.94
CA GLY A 168 -2.01 -5.90 4.98
C GLY A 168 -2.73 -5.68 6.32
N VAL A 169 -2.60 -6.65 7.24
CA VAL A 169 -3.37 -6.66 8.51
C VAL A 169 -2.76 -5.74 9.58
N ASP A 170 -1.45 -5.52 9.55
CA ASP A 170 -0.70 -4.73 10.54
C ASP A 170 0.52 -4.08 9.84
N PRO A 171 0.31 -3.04 9.02
CA PRO A 171 1.39 -2.41 8.27
C PRO A 171 2.39 -1.72 9.23
N PRO A 172 3.68 -1.61 8.85
CA PRO A 172 4.65 -0.91 9.67
C PRO A 172 4.33 0.59 9.74
N PRO A 173 4.61 1.26 10.87
CA PRO A 173 4.51 2.71 10.98
C PRO A 173 5.25 3.44 9.86
N ILE A 174 4.55 4.35 9.20
CA ILE A 174 5.04 5.22 8.14
C ILE A 174 5.95 6.29 8.72
N ARG A 175 7.00 6.67 7.99
CA ARG A 175 7.93 7.71 8.42
C ARG A 175 7.30 9.08 8.20
N LEU A 176 7.17 9.87 9.24
CA LEU A 176 6.74 11.25 9.15
C LEU A 176 7.98 12.16 9.14
N PHE A 177 8.52 12.45 10.32
CA PHE A 177 9.68 13.34 10.47
C PHE A 177 10.95 12.58 10.78
N CYS A 178 12.02 12.83 10.06
CA CYS A 178 13.26 12.11 10.28
C CYS A 178 14.47 12.83 9.68
N TYR A 179 15.57 12.84 10.42
CA TYR A 179 16.87 13.27 9.91
C TYR A 179 17.77 12.08 9.55
N ARG A 180 18.26 12.04 8.31
CA ARG A 180 19.01 10.94 7.70
C ARG A 180 20.52 10.99 7.94
N GLY A 181 21.01 11.93 8.77
CA GLY A 181 22.42 11.98 9.15
C GLY A 181 22.89 10.84 10.05
N HIS A 182 21.98 10.14 10.73
CA HIS A 182 22.31 9.03 11.62
C HIS A 182 21.98 7.66 11.00
N ARG A 183 22.83 6.65 11.26
CA ARG A 183 22.72 5.29 10.68
C ARG A 183 21.42 4.54 10.99
N LYS A 184 20.71 4.93 12.04
CA LYS A 184 19.42 4.32 12.44
C LYS A 184 18.24 4.74 11.55
N GLN A 185 18.44 5.78 10.75
CA GLN A 185 17.36 6.45 10.03
C GLN A 185 17.51 6.36 8.51
N ARG A 186 18.59 5.73 8.05
CA ARG A 186 18.90 5.57 6.62
C ARG A 186 19.21 4.11 6.32
N ARG A 187 19.03 3.75 5.05
CA ARG A 187 19.60 2.51 4.51
C ARG A 187 21.07 2.72 4.18
N LEU A 188 21.82 1.63 4.01
CA LEU A 188 23.26 1.70 3.72
C LEU A 188 23.55 2.30 2.33
N ASP A 189 22.62 2.16 1.40
CA ASP A 189 22.67 2.63 0.01
C ASP A 189 22.02 4.01 -0.19
N ASP A 190 21.68 4.70 0.88
CA ASP A 190 20.95 5.96 0.82
C ASP A 190 21.86 7.10 0.34
N LYS A 191 21.53 7.66 -0.83
CA LYS A 191 22.25 8.80 -1.43
C LYS A 191 21.93 10.13 -0.72
N PHE A 192 20.86 10.16 0.08
CA PHE A 192 20.30 11.36 0.69
C PHE A 192 20.75 11.48 2.15
N LEU A 193 22.06 11.61 2.33
CA LEU A 193 22.67 11.86 3.65
C LEU A 193 22.48 13.31 4.06
N ASP A 194 22.46 13.56 5.36
CA ASP A 194 22.37 14.92 5.93
C ASP A 194 21.15 15.71 5.42
N ARG A 195 20.00 15.03 5.35
CA ARG A 195 18.71 15.63 5.03
C ARG A 195 17.67 15.29 6.09
N HIS A 196 16.75 16.20 6.34
CA HIS A 196 15.64 16.08 7.28
C HIS A 196 14.30 16.22 6.54
N SER A 197 13.24 15.59 7.07
CA SER A 197 11.88 15.84 6.58
C SER A 197 11.46 17.28 6.90
N ALA A 198 10.79 17.97 5.99
CA ALA A 198 10.31 19.33 6.21
C ALA A 198 8.82 19.44 5.89
N LEU A 199 8.05 20.11 6.74
CA LEU A 199 6.67 20.50 6.41
C LEU A 199 6.70 21.82 5.65
N ILE A 200 6.01 21.88 4.52
CA ILE A 200 5.95 23.06 3.65
C ILE A 200 4.51 23.43 3.36
N ASP A 201 4.30 24.69 3.04
CA ASP A 201 3.01 25.16 2.52
C ASP A 201 2.88 24.87 1.01
N THR A 202 1.68 25.11 0.50
CA THR A 202 1.34 24.89 -0.90
C THR A 202 2.12 25.83 -1.84
N GLU A 203 2.34 27.08 -1.45
CA GLU A 203 3.07 28.04 -2.29
C GLU A 203 4.53 27.57 -2.48
N THR A 204 5.13 27.06 -1.41
CA THR A 204 6.45 26.43 -1.42
C THR A 204 6.47 25.17 -2.27
N LEU A 205 5.46 24.28 -2.17
CA LEU A 205 5.38 23.10 -3.03
C LEU A 205 5.42 23.49 -4.52
N LEU A 206 4.67 24.53 -4.90
CA LEU A 206 4.57 25.00 -6.28
C LEU A 206 5.81 25.75 -6.74
N SER A 207 6.61 26.31 -5.83
CA SER A 207 7.83 27.06 -6.16
C SER A 207 9.07 26.19 -6.34
N ILE A 208 9.08 24.97 -5.80
CA ILE A 208 10.19 24.02 -5.97
C ILE A 208 10.20 23.49 -7.41
N GLN A 209 11.27 23.74 -8.14
CA GLN A 209 11.41 23.35 -9.56
C GLN A 209 12.56 22.36 -9.80
N ASN A 210 13.52 22.27 -8.88
CA ASN A 210 14.72 21.46 -9.06
C ASN A 210 15.26 20.90 -7.73
N GLU A 211 16.33 20.11 -7.81
CA GLU A 211 16.93 19.48 -6.62
C GLU A 211 17.56 20.50 -5.67
N ALA A 212 18.10 21.62 -6.16
CA ALA A 212 18.68 22.64 -5.28
C ALA A 212 17.59 23.32 -4.42
N ASP A 213 16.42 23.57 -5.00
CA ASP A 213 15.27 24.08 -4.26
C ASP A 213 14.81 23.08 -3.20
N TYR A 214 14.72 21.78 -3.54
CA TYR A 214 14.39 20.72 -2.58
C TYR A 214 15.42 20.64 -1.43
N ASP A 215 16.71 20.75 -1.77
CA ASP A 215 17.81 20.69 -0.82
C ASP A 215 17.80 21.88 0.13
N HIS A 216 17.40 23.07 -0.35
CA HIS A 216 17.26 24.24 0.49
C HIS A 216 16.36 23.99 1.72
N PHE A 217 15.26 23.25 1.54
CA PHE A 217 14.31 22.96 2.61
C PHE A 217 14.67 21.73 3.45
N THR A 218 15.45 20.80 2.90
CA THR A 218 15.67 19.50 3.55
C THR A 218 17.10 19.31 4.05
N HIS A 219 18.07 20.12 3.63
CA HIS A 219 19.46 19.92 4.00
C HIS A 219 19.73 20.23 5.48
N GLY A 220 20.68 19.50 6.06
CA GLY A 220 21.17 19.72 7.40
C GLY A 220 20.31 19.10 8.49
N ARG A 221 20.71 19.39 9.73
CA ARG A 221 20.01 18.92 10.94
C ARG A 221 18.74 19.74 11.16
N PRO A 222 17.64 19.09 11.58
CA PRO A 222 16.41 19.80 11.87
C PRO A 222 16.52 20.54 13.20
N ASP A 223 15.77 21.64 13.30
CA ASP A 223 15.39 22.19 14.60
C ASP A 223 14.36 21.25 15.26
N PRO A 224 14.68 20.65 16.43
CA PRO A 224 13.76 19.74 17.09
C PRO A 224 12.46 20.41 17.58
N ASP A 225 12.48 21.72 17.85
CA ASP A 225 11.28 22.46 18.24
C ASP A 225 10.36 22.67 17.04
N GLN A 226 10.94 22.99 15.88
CA GLN A 226 10.19 23.05 14.63
C GLN A 226 9.59 21.68 14.26
N TYR A 227 10.33 20.58 14.43
CA TYR A 227 9.82 19.22 14.26
C TYR A 227 8.60 18.93 15.13
N LEU A 228 8.66 19.31 16.41
CA LEU A 228 7.53 19.13 17.32
C LEU A 228 6.35 20.01 16.94
N SER A 229 6.59 21.24 16.45
CA SER A 229 5.53 22.11 15.94
C SER A 229 4.83 21.49 14.74
N TRP A 230 5.59 21.07 13.73
CA TRP A 230 5.05 20.41 12.54
C TRP A 230 4.35 19.10 12.88
N PHE A 231 4.88 18.33 13.84
CA PHE A 231 4.23 17.10 14.29
C PHE A 231 2.86 17.38 14.90
N ARG A 232 2.70 18.42 15.71
CA ARG A 232 1.39 18.83 16.24
C ARG A 232 0.41 19.24 15.14
N GLU A 233 0.91 19.91 14.10
CA GLU A 233 0.08 20.41 13.00
C GLU A 233 -0.51 19.29 12.12
N ILE A 234 0.23 18.20 11.91
CA ILE A 234 -0.23 17.11 11.05
C ILE A 234 -1.08 16.07 11.78
N LEU A 235 -1.04 16.04 13.13
CA LEU A 235 -1.84 15.11 13.91
C LEU A 235 -3.34 15.37 13.66
N PRO A 236 -4.18 14.31 13.63
CA PRO A 236 -5.60 14.49 13.39
C PRO A 236 -6.25 15.36 14.45
N THR A 237 -6.91 16.43 14.03
CA THR A 237 -7.67 17.32 14.92
C THR A 237 -9.13 16.89 15.03
N THR A 238 -9.64 16.20 14.00
CA THR A 238 -11.01 15.74 13.93
C THR A 238 -11.11 14.31 13.43
N ALA A 239 -12.28 13.71 13.64
CA ALA A 239 -12.68 12.44 13.06
C ALA A 239 -14.06 12.66 12.45
N TYR A 240 -14.21 12.35 11.17
CA TYR A 240 -15.46 12.58 10.43
C TYR A 240 -16.06 11.24 10.00
N VAL A 241 -17.39 11.16 10.01
CA VAL A 241 -18.14 9.99 9.53
C VAL A 241 -19.03 10.38 8.36
N VAL A 242 -19.44 9.39 7.56
CA VAL A 242 -20.43 9.61 6.47
C VAL A 242 -21.70 10.20 7.06
N GLY A 243 -22.25 11.23 6.41
CA GLY A 243 -23.45 11.94 6.88
C GLY A 243 -23.23 12.89 8.06
N ASP A 244 -21.99 13.11 8.50
CA ASP A 244 -21.71 14.12 9.55
C ASP A 244 -21.95 15.54 9.01
N GLU A 245 -23.05 16.16 9.44
CA GLU A 245 -23.40 17.52 9.02
C GLU A 245 -22.37 18.57 9.47
N ALA A 246 -21.59 18.29 10.53
CA ALA A 246 -20.54 19.18 11.01
C ALA A 246 -19.25 19.11 10.19
N ALA A 247 -19.09 18.10 9.32
CA ALA A 247 -17.96 18.04 8.40
C ALA A 247 -18.08 19.15 7.33
N PRO A 248 -16.94 19.78 6.92
CA PRO A 248 -16.93 20.69 5.78
C PRO A 248 -17.56 20.04 4.54
N PRO A 249 -18.29 20.79 3.69
CA PRO A 249 -19.00 20.23 2.53
C PRO A 249 -18.13 19.33 1.65
N GLU A 250 -16.90 19.75 1.38
CA GLU A 250 -15.92 19.00 0.59
C GLU A 250 -15.50 17.67 1.24
N ILE A 251 -15.44 17.61 2.57
CA ILE A 251 -15.08 16.38 3.30
C ILE A 251 -16.26 15.43 3.28
N ARG A 252 -17.50 15.93 3.38
CA ARG A 252 -18.71 15.09 3.24
C ARG A 252 -18.76 14.45 1.86
N ILE A 253 -18.57 15.24 0.81
CA ILE A 253 -18.50 14.74 -0.59
C ILE A 253 -17.41 13.68 -0.71
N PHE A 254 -16.23 13.93 -0.15
CA PHE A 254 -15.15 12.96 -0.17
C PHE A 254 -15.48 11.66 0.57
N LEU A 255 -16.12 11.74 1.74
CA LEU A 255 -16.54 10.55 2.49
C LEU A 255 -17.64 9.77 1.77
N ASP A 256 -18.55 10.46 1.09
CA ASP A 256 -19.58 9.85 0.24
C ASP A 256 -18.95 9.14 -0.96
N ASP A 257 -18.00 9.80 -1.65
CA ASP A 257 -17.20 9.19 -2.73
C ASP A 257 -16.47 7.94 -2.24
N LEU A 258 -15.88 7.98 -1.03
CA LEU A 258 -15.23 6.81 -0.43
C LEU A 258 -16.23 5.69 -0.11
N ALA A 259 -17.44 6.02 0.34
CA ALA A 259 -18.49 5.04 0.58
C ALA A 259 -18.95 4.35 -0.73
N ASP A 260 -19.06 5.11 -1.82
CA ASP A 260 -19.37 4.55 -3.14
C ASP A 260 -18.23 3.65 -3.64
N LEU A 261 -16.98 4.08 -3.49
CA LEU A 261 -15.80 3.26 -3.80
C LEU A 261 -15.71 2.01 -2.90
N GLN A 262 -16.16 2.10 -1.64
CA GLN A 262 -16.24 0.96 -0.73
C GLN A 262 -17.25 -0.05 -1.25
N ILE A 263 -18.43 0.37 -1.69
CA ILE A 263 -19.42 -0.51 -2.31
C ILE A 263 -18.84 -1.18 -3.55
N GLN A 264 -18.16 -0.43 -4.43
CA GLN A 264 -17.50 -1.01 -5.61
C GLN A 264 -16.39 -1.99 -5.23
N HIS A 265 -15.62 -1.69 -4.19
CA HIS A 265 -14.59 -2.59 -3.66
C HIS A 265 -15.22 -3.91 -3.19
N GLU A 266 -16.26 -3.84 -2.35
CA GLU A 266 -17.00 -5.00 -1.88
C GLU A 266 -17.64 -5.79 -3.02
N ILE A 267 -18.25 -5.12 -4.00
CA ILE A 267 -18.77 -5.79 -5.19
C ILE A 267 -17.64 -6.48 -5.93
N SER A 268 -16.50 -5.83 -6.15
CA SER A 268 -15.36 -6.45 -6.86
C SER A 268 -14.75 -7.63 -6.11
N ALA A 269 -14.74 -7.58 -4.77
CA ALA A 269 -14.31 -8.68 -3.92
C ALA A 269 -15.34 -9.83 -3.88
N ASN A 270 -16.63 -9.50 -4.01
CA ASN A 270 -17.74 -10.45 -4.01
C ASN A 270 -18.17 -10.92 -5.41
N ILE A 271 -17.65 -10.33 -6.50
CA ILE A 271 -17.77 -10.86 -7.87
C ILE A 271 -16.92 -12.13 -7.90
N PHE A 272 -17.53 -13.22 -7.46
CA PHE A 272 -17.20 -14.61 -7.73
C PHE A 272 -15.75 -14.89 -8.15
N GLU A 273 -14.78 -14.67 -7.26
CA GLU A 273 -13.57 -15.52 -7.28
C GLU A 273 -13.96 -17.00 -7.03
N ASP A 274 -15.15 -17.24 -6.47
CA ASP A 274 -15.80 -18.54 -6.27
C ASP A 274 -16.70 -19.02 -7.44
N PHE A 275 -16.56 -18.47 -8.65
CA PHE A 275 -16.56 -19.35 -9.82
C PHE A 275 -15.14 -19.86 -10.04
N HIS A 276 -14.64 -20.55 -9.01
CA HIS A 276 -14.13 -21.87 -9.30
C HIS A 276 -15.25 -22.59 -10.06
N PHE A 277 -15.26 -22.51 -11.40
CA PHE A 277 -15.48 -23.73 -12.17
C PHE A 277 -14.72 -24.78 -11.38
N PRO A 278 -15.33 -25.92 -11.01
CA PRO A 278 -14.47 -27.01 -10.61
C PRO A 278 -13.44 -27.04 -11.73
N THR A 279 -12.20 -26.66 -11.39
CA THR A 279 -11.10 -27.32 -12.03
C THR A 279 -11.52 -28.73 -11.72
N ILE A 280 -12.00 -29.40 -12.76
CA ILE A 280 -11.83 -30.82 -12.86
C ILE A 280 -10.31 -30.87 -12.70
N ARG A 281 -9.86 -30.93 -11.43
CA ARG A 281 -8.65 -31.60 -11.03
C ARG A 281 -9.00 -32.94 -11.57
N SER A 282 -8.66 -33.15 -12.85
CA SER A 282 -8.68 -34.45 -13.41
C SER A 282 -7.73 -35.15 -12.47
N LYS A 283 -8.31 -35.94 -11.58
CA LYS A 283 -7.59 -36.92 -10.79
C LYS A 283 -7.04 -38.00 -11.71
N HIS A 284 -7.02 -37.79 -13.02
CA HIS A 284 -5.95 -38.25 -13.87
C HIS A 284 -4.63 -37.66 -13.38
N ARG A 285 -4.11 -38.26 -12.30
CA ARG A 285 -2.67 -38.40 -12.13
C ARG A 285 -2.16 -38.86 -13.48
N LEU A 286 -1.44 -37.98 -14.17
CA LEU A 286 -0.74 -38.33 -15.39
C LEU A 286 0.08 -39.57 -15.06
N ASN A 287 -0.22 -40.70 -15.71
CA ASN A 287 0.56 -41.90 -15.50
C ASN A 287 1.91 -41.67 -16.18
N ILE A 288 2.85 -41.15 -15.41
CA ILE A 288 4.19 -40.77 -15.89
C ILE A 288 4.94 -41.96 -16.48
N GLY A 289 4.54 -43.20 -16.13
CA GLY A 289 5.01 -44.41 -16.77
C GLY A 289 4.80 -44.40 -18.28
N PHE A 290 3.63 -43.97 -18.77
CA PHE A 290 3.38 -43.87 -20.21
C PHE A 290 4.28 -42.84 -20.91
N LEU A 291 4.60 -41.73 -20.23
CA LEU A 291 5.55 -40.76 -20.78
C LEU A 291 6.96 -41.37 -20.87
N PHE A 292 7.38 -42.15 -19.88
CA PHE A 292 8.67 -42.84 -19.94
C PHE A 292 8.71 -43.92 -21.01
N ASP A 293 7.62 -44.67 -21.21
CA ASP A 293 7.51 -45.65 -22.28
C ASP A 293 7.59 -44.98 -23.65
N HIS A 294 6.89 -43.85 -23.84
CA HIS A 294 6.99 -43.04 -25.05
C HIS A 294 8.41 -42.52 -25.27
N LEU A 295 9.02 -41.88 -24.27
CA LEU A 295 10.39 -41.36 -24.35
C LEU A 295 11.39 -42.47 -24.71
N LYS A 296 11.25 -43.64 -24.10
CA LYS A 296 12.07 -44.82 -24.40
C LYS A 296 11.85 -45.31 -25.84
N ALA A 297 10.62 -45.34 -26.32
CA ALA A 297 10.29 -45.73 -27.69
C ALA A 297 10.95 -44.81 -28.73
N ILE A 298 11.10 -43.52 -28.42
CA ILE A 298 11.81 -42.54 -29.27
C ILE A 298 13.32 -42.42 -28.94
N GLY A 299 13.87 -43.34 -28.13
CA GLY A 299 15.30 -43.40 -27.84
C GLY A 299 15.82 -42.32 -26.87
N ILE A 300 14.95 -41.73 -26.07
CA ILE A 300 15.28 -40.73 -25.05
C ILE A 300 15.27 -41.38 -23.67
N GLU A 301 16.40 -41.28 -22.97
CA GLU A 301 16.55 -41.78 -21.61
C GLU A 301 16.21 -40.67 -20.62
N ALA A 302 15.58 -41.04 -19.52
CA ALA A 302 15.25 -40.14 -18.42
C ALA A 302 15.97 -40.59 -17.14
N SER A 303 16.59 -39.65 -16.43
CA SER A 303 17.29 -39.89 -15.16
C SER A 303 16.73 -38.98 -14.07
N GLU A 304 16.32 -39.56 -12.94
CA GLU A 304 15.73 -38.79 -11.85
C GLU A 304 16.80 -37.99 -11.08
N ARG A 305 16.46 -36.73 -10.77
CA ARG A 305 17.22 -35.83 -9.87
C ARG A 305 16.27 -34.93 -9.12
N GLU A 306 16.37 -34.90 -7.79
CA GLU A 306 15.72 -33.88 -6.94
C GLU A 306 14.22 -33.65 -7.27
N GLY A 307 13.48 -34.72 -7.57
CA GLY A 307 12.04 -34.64 -7.88
C GLY A 307 11.69 -34.22 -9.31
N PHE A 308 12.63 -34.27 -10.26
CA PHE A 308 12.37 -34.14 -11.70
C PHE A 308 13.25 -35.10 -12.51
N PHE A 309 12.98 -35.26 -13.81
CA PHE A 309 13.70 -36.20 -14.66
C PHE A 309 14.50 -35.47 -15.74
N ILE A 310 15.83 -35.60 -15.75
CA ILE A 310 16.69 -35.06 -16.81
C ILE A 310 16.68 -36.00 -18.00
N LEU A 311 16.40 -35.45 -19.17
CA LEU A 311 16.35 -36.19 -20.42
C LEU A 311 17.71 -36.18 -21.14
N SER A 312 18.09 -37.31 -21.72
CA SER A 312 19.31 -37.45 -22.52
C SER A 312 19.29 -36.51 -23.73
N ILE A 313 18.11 -36.31 -24.32
CA ILE A 313 17.82 -35.45 -25.47
C ILE A 313 16.49 -34.71 -25.23
N CYS A 314 16.40 -33.44 -25.63
CA CYS A 314 15.13 -32.73 -25.67
C CYS A 314 14.27 -33.22 -26.85
N PRO A 315 13.05 -33.76 -26.65
CA PRO A 315 12.22 -34.27 -27.74
C PRO A 315 11.79 -33.18 -28.74
N VAL A 316 11.74 -31.92 -28.31
CA VAL A 316 11.30 -30.80 -29.15
C VAL A 316 12.41 -30.24 -30.04
N CYS A 317 13.64 -30.13 -29.53
CA CYS A 317 14.73 -29.45 -30.24
C CYS A 317 15.98 -30.31 -30.47
N GLY A 318 15.95 -31.59 -30.09
CA GLY A 318 17.03 -32.57 -30.32
C GLY A 318 18.34 -32.31 -29.55
N ARG A 319 18.39 -31.32 -28.66
CA ARG A 319 19.62 -30.98 -27.93
C ARG A 319 19.83 -31.88 -26.72
N ARG A 320 21.03 -32.43 -26.61
CA ARG A 320 21.45 -33.31 -25.49
C ARG A 320 21.55 -32.56 -24.17
N LYS A 321 21.13 -33.20 -23.07
CA LYS A 321 21.26 -32.72 -21.67
C LYS A 321 20.77 -31.28 -21.44
N LYS A 322 19.77 -30.83 -22.20
CA LYS A 322 19.20 -29.48 -22.10
C LYS A 322 17.72 -29.49 -21.77
N ALA A 323 17.11 -30.64 -21.46
CA ALA A 323 15.72 -30.73 -21.07
C ALA A 323 15.50 -31.56 -19.81
N TYR A 324 14.43 -31.23 -19.09
CA TYR A 324 13.95 -31.95 -17.93
C TYR A 324 12.43 -32.00 -17.90
N LEU A 325 11.90 -33.05 -17.30
CA LEU A 325 10.47 -33.34 -17.17
C LEU A 325 10.08 -33.23 -15.69
N LEU A 326 9.04 -32.46 -15.40
CA LEU A 326 8.49 -32.38 -14.05
C LEU A 326 7.52 -33.54 -13.76
N PRO A 327 7.21 -33.84 -12.48
CA PRO A 327 6.29 -34.93 -12.11
C PRO A 327 4.88 -34.80 -12.69
N ASN A 328 4.48 -33.60 -13.10
CA ASN A 328 3.19 -33.34 -13.75
C ASN A 328 3.23 -33.50 -15.28
N GLY A 329 4.34 -33.96 -15.87
CA GLY A 329 4.49 -34.14 -17.32
C GLY A 329 4.89 -32.88 -18.09
N LEU A 330 5.15 -31.76 -17.40
CA LEU A 330 5.61 -30.53 -18.04
C LEU A 330 7.08 -30.64 -18.46
N LEU A 331 7.34 -30.49 -19.76
CA LEU A 331 8.69 -30.49 -20.32
C LEU A 331 9.27 -29.08 -20.28
N ARG A 332 10.51 -28.97 -19.80
CA ARG A 332 11.28 -27.72 -19.83
C ARG A 332 12.63 -27.93 -20.46
N CYS A 333 13.08 -26.90 -21.16
CA CYS A 333 14.36 -26.84 -21.87
C CYS A 333 15.14 -25.61 -21.41
N PHE A 334 16.47 -25.72 -21.30
CA PHE A 334 17.35 -24.61 -20.95
C PHE A 334 17.70 -23.72 -22.15
N ARG A 335 17.34 -24.12 -23.37
CA ARG A 335 17.64 -23.36 -24.59
C ARG A 335 16.53 -22.33 -24.85
N SER A 336 16.90 -21.06 -24.93
CA SER A 336 15.97 -19.94 -25.17
C SER A 336 15.18 -20.05 -26.47
N SER A 337 15.78 -20.63 -27.52
CA SER A 337 15.14 -20.81 -28.82
C SER A 337 14.26 -22.06 -28.92
N CYS A 338 14.02 -22.78 -27.82
CA CYS A 338 13.17 -23.97 -27.80
C CYS A 338 11.76 -23.60 -27.37
N ALA A 339 10.73 -24.17 -28.01
CA ALA A 339 9.34 -23.97 -27.58
C ALA A 339 9.13 -24.37 -26.11
N ALA A 340 9.85 -25.40 -25.62
CA ALA A 340 9.86 -25.81 -24.22
C ALA A 340 10.77 -24.95 -23.32
N PHE A 341 11.22 -23.76 -23.73
CA PHE A 341 12.14 -22.97 -22.91
C PHE A 341 11.53 -22.66 -21.54
N ARG A 342 12.30 -22.90 -20.47
CA ARG A 342 11.84 -22.66 -19.10
C ARG A 342 11.39 -21.21 -18.84
N GLY A 343 11.97 -20.23 -19.55
CA GLY A 343 11.56 -18.82 -19.45
C GLY A 343 10.17 -18.54 -20.03
N ASN A 344 9.64 -19.45 -20.86
CA ASN A 344 8.30 -19.37 -21.45
C ASN A 344 7.29 -20.27 -20.72
N GLY A 345 7.63 -20.81 -19.54
CA GLY A 345 6.76 -21.69 -18.76
C GLY A 345 6.96 -23.19 -18.98
N GLY A 346 7.39 -23.61 -20.18
CA GLY A 346 7.55 -25.02 -20.59
C GLY A 346 6.46 -25.48 -21.57
N LEU A 347 6.47 -26.76 -21.97
CA LEU A 347 5.43 -27.37 -22.81
C LEU A 347 4.69 -28.50 -22.05
N PRO A 348 3.34 -28.54 -22.08
CA PRO A 348 2.58 -29.64 -21.51
C PRO A 348 2.71 -30.93 -22.33
N ALA A 349 2.50 -32.09 -21.70
CA ALA A 349 2.61 -33.41 -22.33
C ALA A 349 1.86 -33.52 -23.67
N SER A 350 0.66 -32.95 -23.76
CA SER A 350 -0.17 -32.93 -24.98
C SER A 350 0.48 -32.23 -26.18
N GLU A 351 1.52 -31.43 -25.98
CA GLU A 351 2.17 -30.65 -27.02
C GLU A 351 3.54 -31.20 -27.44
N TRP A 352 4.12 -32.14 -26.68
CA TRP A 352 5.45 -32.69 -26.98
C TRP A 352 5.53 -34.22 -27.02
N ALA A 353 4.54 -34.93 -26.46
CA ALA A 353 4.51 -36.39 -26.36
C ALA A 353 3.43 -37.02 -27.25
#